data_AF-A0A0B3B1J4-F1
#
_entry.id   AF-A0A0B3B1J4-F1
#
_cell.length_a   1.000
_cell.length_b   1.000
_cell.length_c   1.000
_cell.angle_alpha   90.00
_cell.angle_beta   90.00
_cell.angle_gamma   90.00
#
_symmetry.space_group_name_H-M   'P 1'
#
loop_
_entity.id
_entity.type
_entity.pdbx_description
1 polymer ?
#
loop_
_entity_poly.entity_id
_entity_poly.type
_entity_poly.pdbx_seq_one_letter_code
_entity_poly.pdbx_strand_id
1 'polypeptide(L)'
;MTSIGEHKKKIKEHLEEIEDAIDEGIEKKPITIGFHCSACSIQFLELYLHVINKISIGKIVKHDWFKKPKPEQKKEPLIERKLNVNFSKKQEIYDLIYKIEEERNILMYGKPVKNQIKEILNNFLKLKETFFGLFKNENVKI
;
A
#
# COMPACT_ATOMS: atom_id res chain seq x y z
N MET A 1 10.24 16.45 -4.35
CA MET A 1 9.60 15.72 -5.46
C MET A 1 10.13 14.29 -5.42
N THR A 2 9.29 13.29 -5.17
CA THR A 2 9.76 11.90 -5.08
C THR A 2 10.06 11.39 -6.49
N SER A 3 11.29 10.95 -6.73
CA SER A 3 11.71 10.37 -8.01
C SER A 3 11.48 8.85 -8.01
N ILE A 4 11.57 8.21 -9.18
CA ILE A 4 11.53 6.74 -9.29
C ILE A 4 12.56 6.07 -8.37
N GLY A 5 13.79 6.60 -8.33
CA GLY A 5 14.84 6.08 -7.46
C GLY A 5 14.51 6.21 -5.97
N GLU A 6 13.91 7.34 -5.59
CA GLU A 6 13.48 7.58 -4.21
C GLU A 6 12.35 6.64 -3.78
N HIS A 7 11.37 6.37 -4.66
CA HIS A 7 10.33 5.38 -4.38
C HIS A 7 10.92 3.98 -4.14
N LYS A 8 11.87 3.54 -4.97
CA LYS A 8 12.53 2.23 -4.80
C LYS A 8 13.27 2.14 -3.48
N LYS A 9 14.01 3.19 -3.12
CA LYS A 9 14.70 3.27 -1.83
C LYS A 9 13.71 3.12 -0.66
N LYS A 10 12.62 3.89 -0.66
CA LYS A 10 11.59 3.81 0.38
C LYS A 10 10.89 2.46 0.44
N ILE A 11 10.62 1.85 -0.73
CA ILE A 11 10.04 0.49 -0.79
C ILE A 11 10.98 -0.48 -0.09
N LYS A 12 12.28 -0.44 -0.40
CA LYS A 12 13.27 -1.30 0.23
C LYS A 12 13.32 -1.11 1.75
N GLU A 13 13.42 0.13 2.22
CA GLU A 13 13.42 0.47 3.64
C GLU A 13 12.15 -0.04 4.35
N HIS A 14 10.97 0.13 3.73
CA HIS A 14 9.75 -0.39 4.32
C HIS A 14 9.69 -1.93 4.35
N LEU A 15 10.22 -2.60 3.33
CA LEU A 15 10.27 -4.07 3.30
C LEU A 15 11.21 -4.62 4.37
N GLU A 16 12.38 -4.01 4.55
CA GLU A 16 13.34 -4.37 5.61
C GLU A 16 12.70 -4.25 7.00
N GLU A 17 12.02 -3.14 7.28
CA GLU A 17 11.34 -2.91 8.57
C GLU A 17 10.17 -3.89 8.82
N ILE A 18 9.49 -4.33 7.75
CA ILE A 18 8.45 -5.36 7.85
C ILE A 18 9.08 -6.72 8.15
N GLU A 19 10.18 -7.07 7.49
CA GLU A 19 10.91 -8.32 7.70
C GLU A 19 11.46 -8.40 9.13
N ASP A 20 12.12 -7.35 9.61
CA ASP A 20 12.61 -7.25 10.99
C ASP A 20 11.47 -7.41 12.02
N ALA A 21 10.32 -6.79 11.76
CA ALA A 21 9.14 -6.92 12.62
C ALA A 21 8.52 -8.32 12.61
N ILE A 22 8.63 -9.06 11.50
CA ILE A 22 8.22 -10.46 11.40
C ILE A 22 9.17 -11.34 12.23
N ASP A 23 10.48 -11.15 12.07
CA ASP A 23 11.52 -11.94 12.74
C ASP A 23 11.52 -11.77 14.25
N GLU A 24 11.30 -10.54 14.74
CA GLU A 24 11.16 -10.29 16.18
C GLU A 24 9.85 -10.80 16.78
N GLY A 25 8.85 -11.01 15.92
CA GLY A 25 7.49 -11.43 16.25
C GLY A 25 6.47 -10.31 16.08
N ILE A 26 5.54 -10.51 15.14
CA ILE A 26 4.55 -9.53 14.69
C ILE A 26 3.70 -8.89 15.81
N GLU A 27 3.48 -9.60 16.92
CA GLU A 27 2.72 -9.09 18.08
C GLU A 27 3.48 -8.06 18.91
N LYS A 28 4.82 -8.04 18.81
CA LYS A 28 5.66 -7.07 19.52
C LYS A 28 5.73 -5.73 18.77
N LYS A 29 5.53 -5.77 17.45
CA LYS A 29 5.66 -4.62 16.55
C LYS A 29 4.39 -4.33 15.70
N PRO A 30 3.17 -4.35 16.27
CA PRO A 30 1.93 -4.18 15.50
C PRO A 30 1.85 -2.80 14.82
N ILE A 31 2.34 -1.75 15.47
CA ILE A 31 2.40 -0.39 14.91
C ILE A 31 3.32 -0.35 13.69
N THR A 32 4.51 -0.96 13.79
CA THR A 32 5.47 -1.07 12.68
C THR A 32 4.83 -1.80 11.51
N ILE A 33 4.23 -2.96 11.74
CA ILE A 33 3.53 -3.72 10.69
C ILE A 33 2.44 -2.86 10.03
N GLY A 34 1.58 -2.22 10.81
CA GLY A 34 0.50 -1.38 10.29
C GLY A 34 1.00 -0.20 9.47
N PHE A 35 1.98 0.54 10.00
CA PHE A 35 2.54 1.72 9.34
C PHE A 35 3.29 1.34 8.06
N HIS A 36 4.24 0.41 8.13
CA HIS A 36 5.08 0.06 6.98
C HIS A 36 4.27 -0.65 5.89
N CYS A 37 3.30 -1.51 6.22
CA CYS A 37 2.43 -2.12 5.20
C CYS A 37 1.62 -1.06 4.43
N SER A 38 1.01 -0.10 5.13
CA SER A 38 0.23 0.96 4.46
C SER A 38 1.14 1.90 3.65
N ALA A 39 2.23 2.39 4.25
CA ALA A 39 3.15 3.30 3.57
C ALA A 39 3.78 2.66 2.32
N CYS A 40 4.24 1.42 2.43
CA CYS A 40 4.80 0.67 1.30
C CYS A 40 3.76 0.43 0.20
N SER A 41 2.51 0.16 0.56
CA SER A 41 1.41 0.00 -0.41
C SER A 41 1.22 1.24 -1.29
N ILE A 42 1.33 2.43 -0.69
CA ILE A 42 1.26 3.70 -1.44
C ILE A 42 2.52 3.91 -2.28
N GLN A 43 3.70 3.58 -1.76
CA GLN A 43 4.94 3.69 -2.54
C GLN A 43 4.91 2.78 -3.79
N PHE A 44 4.39 1.56 -3.67
CA PHE A 44 4.19 0.68 -4.82
C PHE A 44 3.25 1.28 -5.86
N LEU A 45 2.11 1.82 -5.41
CA LEU A 45 1.13 2.44 -6.31
C LEU A 45 1.70 3.67 -7.02
N GLU A 46 2.34 4.58 -6.30
CA GLU A 46 2.97 5.78 -6.87
C GLU A 46 4.03 5.40 -7.89
N LEU A 47 4.95 4.50 -7.53
CA LEU A 47 6.00 4.02 -8.43
C LEU A 47 5.41 3.43 -9.70
N TYR A 48 4.42 2.54 -9.58
CA TYR A 48 3.80 1.91 -10.73
C TYR A 48 3.15 2.95 -11.65
N LEU A 49 2.36 3.87 -11.09
CA LEU A 49 1.69 4.91 -11.89
C LEU A 49 2.67 5.89 -12.54
N HIS A 50 3.83 6.16 -11.93
CA HIS A 50 4.91 6.92 -12.57
C HIS A 50 5.52 6.14 -13.75
N VAL A 51 5.82 4.85 -13.55
CA VAL A 51 6.41 3.97 -14.59
C VAL A 51 5.52 3.90 -15.82
N ILE A 52 4.20 3.72 -15.64
CA ILE A 52 3.25 3.67 -16.75
C ILE A 52 2.77 5.05 -17.22
N ASN A 53 3.45 6.13 -16.78
CA ASN A 53 3.17 7.53 -17.15
C ASN A 53 1.71 7.96 -16.93
N LYS A 54 1.01 7.39 -15.93
CA LYS A 54 -0.36 7.77 -15.57
C LYS A 54 -0.42 8.94 -14.59
N ILE A 55 0.66 9.20 -13.86
CA ILE A 55 0.80 10.40 -13.02
C ILE A 55 2.19 11.02 -13.21
N SER A 56 2.26 12.35 -13.16
CA SER A 56 3.53 13.09 -13.24
C SER A 56 4.39 12.83 -12.01
N ILE A 57 5.71 12.73 -12.21
CA ILE A 57 6.69 12.65 -11.11
C ILE A 57 6.43 13.79 -10.11
N GLY A 58 6.32 13.45 -8.83
CA GLY A 58 5.98 14.41 -7.77
C GLY A 58 4.51 14.54 -7.42
N LYS A 59 3.59 13.92 -8.19
CA LYS A 59 2.20 13.79 -7.74
C LYS A 59 2.14 12.82 -6.56
N ILE A 60 1.64 13.31 -5.43
CA ILE A 60 1.53 12.53 -4.19
C ILE A 60 0.15 11.89 -4.11
N VAL A 61 0.11 10.59 -3.91
CA VAL A 61 -1.07 9.82 -3.56
C VAL A 61 -1.13 9.71 -2.03
N LYS A 62 -2.20 10.20 -1.41
CA LYS A 62 -2.34 10.11 0.05
C LYS A 62 -3.01 8.79 0.45
N HIS A 63 -2.47 8.12 1.48
CA HIS A 63 -3.09 6.92 2.05
C HIS A 63 -4.54 7.18 2.51
N ASP A 64 -4.84 8.38 3.03
CA ASP A 64 -6.19 8.80 3.43
C ASP A 64 -7.24 8.71 2.31
N TRP A 65 -6.81 8.65 1.04
CA TRP A 65 -7.74 8.48 -0.08
C TRP A 65 -8.33 7.08 -0.13
N PHE A 66 -7.67 6.11 0.51
CA PHE A 66 -8.08 4.73 0.63
C PHE A 66 -8.70 4.42 1.99
N LYS A 67 -9.21 5.44 2.69
CA LYS A 67 -10.01 5.26 3.89
C LYS A 67 -11.41 4.81 3.53
N LYS A 68 -11.94 3.82 4.26
CA LYS A 68 -13.30 3.30 4.04
C LYS A 68 -14.31 4.45 4.04
N PRO A 69 -15.08 4.63 2.95
CA PRO A 69 -16.07 5.67 2.89
C PRO A 69 -17.29 5.29 3.74
N LYS A 70 -18.19 6.26 3.98
CA LYS A 70 -19.43 5.99 4.72
C LYS A 70 -20.22 4.87 4.02
N PRO A 71 -21.05 4.08 4.73
CA PRO A 71 -21.78 2.94 4.15
C PRO A 71 -22.58 3.29 2.87
N GLU A 72 -23.03 4.54 2.76
CA GLU A 72 -23.82 5.08 1.64
C GLU A 72 -22.97 5.47 0.41
N GLN A 73 -21.65 5.47 0.52
CA GLN A 73 -20.72 5.97 -0.49
C GLN A 73 -19.96 4.83 -1.16
N LYS A 74 -20.03 4.75 -2.49
CA LYS A 74 -19.20 3.82 -3.28
C LYS A 74 -17.72 4.26 -3.23
N LYS A 75 -16.81 3.29 -3.10
CA LYS A 75 -15.35 3.52 -3.05
C LYS A 75 -14.79 4.07 -4.36
N GLU A 76 -15.26 3.53 -5.49
CA GLU A 76 -14.71 3.82 -6.82
C GLU A 76 -14.88 5.30 -7.23
N PRO A 77 -16.07 5.93 -7.10
CA PRO A 77 -16.22 7.33 -7.48
C PRO A 77 -15.39 8.30 -6.63
N LEU A 78 -15.08 7.94 -5.38
CA LEU A 78 -14.30 8.78 -4.48
C LEU A 78 -12.82 8.79 -4.84
N ILE A 79 -12.26 7.62 -5.16
CA ILE A 79 -10.87 7.53 -5.60
C ILE A 79 -10.72 8.08 -7.02
N GLU A 80 -11.68 7.87 -7.92
CA GLU A 80 -11.61 8.41 -9.29
C GLU A 80 -11.62 9.93 -9.34
N ARG A 81 -12.34 10.60 -8.42
CA ARG A 81 -12.27 12.07 -8.29
C ARG A 81 -10.87 12.59 -7.94
N LYS A 82 -10.06 11.78 -7.24
CA LYS A 82 -8.70 12.16 -6.78
C LYS A 82 -7.61 11.65 -7.72
N LEU A 83 -7.83 10.46 -8.27
CA LEU A 83 -6.89 9.67 -9.05
C LEU A 83 -7.65 9.05 -10.24
N ASN A 84 -7.98 9.90 -11.22
CA ASN A 84 -8.63 9.47 -12.46
C ASN A 84 -7.61 8.82 -13.41
N VAL A 85 -7.24 7.58 -13.10
CA VAL A 85 -6.32 6.77 -13.90
C VAL A 85 -6.91 5.38 -14.12
N ASN A 86 -6.61 4.78 -15.26
CA ASN A 86 -6.96 3.41 -15.57
C ASN A 86 -5.68 2.59 -15.82
N PHE A 87 -5.60 1.43 -15.18
CA PHE A 87 -4.45 0.52 -15.25
C PHE A 87 -4.87 -0.91 -14.90
N SER A 88 -4.01 -1.88 -15.23
CA SER A 88 -4.28 -3.29 -14.99
C SER A 88 -4.45 -3.59 -13.51
N LYS A 89 -5.44 -4.42 -13.17
CA LYS A 89 -5.76 -4.81 -11.77
C LYS A 89 -6.09 -3.65 -10.81
N LYS A 90 -6.54 -2.50 -11.34
CA LYS A 90 -6.91 -1.32 -10.54
C LYS A 90 -7.83 -1.63 -9.36
N GLN A 91 -8.94 -2.32 -9.60
CA GLN A 91 -9.92 -2.65 -8.53
C GLN A 91 -9.31 -3.54 -7.46
N GLU A 92 -8.61 -4.61 -7.86
CA GLU A 92 -7.94 -5.53 -6.93
C GLU A 92 -6.90 -4.82 -6.05
N ILE A 93 -6.06 -3.98 -6.66
CA ILE A 93 -5.05 -3.18 -5.95
C ILE A 93 -5.72 -2.22 -4.97
N TYR A 94 -6.75 -1.49 -5.40
CA TYR A 94 -7.44 -0.55 -4.53
C TYR A 94 -8.11 -1.27 -3.36
N ASP A 95 -8.80 -2.39 -3.60
CA ASP A 95 -9.45 -3.15 -2.54
C ASP A 95 -8.46 -3.68 -1.51
N LEU A 96 -7.29 -4.12 -1.93
CA LEU A 96 -6.20 -4.51 -1.02
C LEU A 96 -5.69 -3.33 -0.20
N ILE A 97 -5.45 -2.17 -0.82
CA ILE A 97 -5.02 -0.95 -0.10
C ILE A 97 -6.08 -0.49 0.90
N TYR A 98 -7.37 -0.54 0.54
CA TYR A 98 -8.48 -0.23 1.45
C TYR A 98 -8.47 -1.13 2.69
N LYS A 99 -8.25 -2.45 2.51
CA LYS A 99 -8.18 -3.41 3.63
C LYS A 99 -6.98 -3.15 4.53
N ILE A 100 -5.82 -2.85 3.93
CA ILE A 100 -4.60 -2.52 4.67
C ILE A 100 -4.80 -1.25 5.50
N GLU A 101 -5.42 -0.21 4.94
CA GLU A 101 -5.66 1.05 5.65
C GLU A 101 -6.72 0.93 6.76
N GLU A 102 -7.71 0.04 6.59
CA GLU A 102 -8.70 -0.25 7.62
C GLU A 102 -8.04 -0.87 8.86
N GLU A 103 -7.25 -1.94 8.67
CA GLU A 103 -6.55 -2.61 9.77
C GLU A 103 -5.43 -1.73 10.37
N ARG A 104 -4.74 -0.91 9.56
CA ARG A 104 -3.71 0.03 10.04
C ARG A 104 -4.24 0.90 11.18
N ASN A 105 -5.43 1.47 11.03
CA ASN A 105 -5.99 2.36 12.06
C ASN A 105 -6.18 1.63 13.39
N ILE A 106 -6.57 0.35 13.34
CA ILE A 106 -6.73 -0.48 14.53
C ILE A 106 -5.37 -0.83 15.16
N LEU A 107 -4.37 -1.15 14.34
CA LEU A 107 -3.03 -1.47 14.83
C LEU A 107 -2.29 -0.26 15.42
N MET A 108 -2.55 0.94 14.91
CA MET A 108 -1.88 2.16 15.38
C MET A 108 -2.55 2.79 16.61
N TYR A 109 -3.88 2.78 16.67
CA TYR A 109 -4.63 3.53 17.70
C TYR A 109 -5.52 2.65 18.58
N GLY A 110 -5.74 1.39 18.19
CA GLY A 110 -6.60 0.44 18.90
C GLY A 110 -5.82 -0.56 19.74
N LYS A 111 -6.51 -1.63 20.16
CA LYS A 111 -5.91 -2.79 20.82
C LYS A 111 -5.68 -3.89 19.79
N PRO A 112 -4.46 -4.06 19.26
CA PRO A 112 -4.21 -4.97 18.16
C PRO A 112 -4.43 -6.43 18.58
N VAL A 113 -5.17 -7.17 17.76
CA VAL A 113 -5.34 -8.62 17.91
C VAL A 113 -4.42 -9.33 16.91
N LYS A 114 -3.80 -10.44 17.30
CA LYS A 114 -2.91 -11.24 16.42
C LYS A 114 -3.51 -11.51 15.04
N ASN A 115 -4.80 -11.81 14.98
CA ASN A 115 -5.49 -12.10 13.72
C ASN A 115 -5.49 -10.90 12.77
N GLN A 116 -5.63 -9.69 13.27
CA GLN A 116 -5.62 -8.46 12.48
C GLN A 116 -4.22 -8.17 11.92
N ILE A 117 -3.18 -8.40 12.73
CA ILE A 117 -1.79 -8.26 12.30
C ILE A 117 -1.47 -9.26 11.18
N LYS A 118 -1.99 -10.50 11.29
CA LYS A 118 -1.87 -11.48 10.21
C LYS A 118 -2.67 -11.09 8.97
N GLU A 119 -3.86 -10.53 9.14
CA GLU A 119 -4.71 -10.12 8.02
C GLU A 119 -4.08 -9.00 7.21
N ILE A 120 -3.54 -7.96 7.86
CA ILE A 120 -2.84 -6.88 7.16
C ILE A 120 -1.60 -7.40 6.42
N LEU A 121 -0.83 -8.31 7.03
CA LEU A 121 0.34 -8.91 6.40
C LEU A 121 -0.05 -9.76 5.19
N ASN A 122 -1.09 -10.58 5.32
CA ASN A 122 -1.58 -11.38 4.19
C ASN A 122 -2.07 -10.51 3.04
N ASN A 123 -2.79 -9.42 3.33
CA ASN A 123 -3.24 -8.47 2.31
C ASN A 123 -2.05 -7.75 1.67
N PHE A 124 -1.05 -7.36 2.46
CA PHE A 124 0.17 -6.73 1.97
C PHE A 124 1.01 -7.67 1.09
N LEU A 125 1.17 -8.93 1.48
CA LEU A 125 1.90 -9.92 0.67
C LEU A 125 1.24 -10.14 -0.69
N LYS A 126 -0.08 -10.26 -0.74
CA LYS A 126 -0.84 -10.34 -2.00
C LYS A 126 -0.66 -9.09 -2.87
N LEU A 127 -0.67 -7.91 -2.23
CA LEU A 127 -0.44 -6.65 -2.91
C LEU A 127 0.99 -6.58 -3.49
N LYS A 128 1.99 -6.97 -2.69
CA LYS A 128 3.40 -7.07 -3.09
C LYS A 128 3.54 -7.98 -4.30
N GLU A 129 3.02 -9.22 -4.25
CA GLU A 129 3.06 -10.15 -5.37
C GLU A 129 2.41 -9.57 -6.64
N THR A 130 1.27 -8.90 -6.48
CA THR A 130 0.56 -8.24 -7.58
C THR A 130 1.42 -7.18 -8.24
N PHE A 131 2.02 -6.28 -7.46
CA PHE A 131 2.89 -5.23 -8.00
C PHE A 131 4.20 -5.76 -8.57
N PHE A 132 4.83 -6.76 -7.95
CA PHE A 132 6.03 -7.39 -8.50
C PHE A 132 5.77 -8.03 -9.86
N GLY A 133 4.59 -8.66 -10.05
CA GLY A 133 4.15 -9.14 -11.36
C GLY A 133 4.00 -8.01 -12.38
N LEU A 134 3.40 -6.87 -11.99
CA LEU A 134 3.27 -5.70 -12.85
C LEU A 134 4.62 -5.06 -13.19
N PHE A 135 5.52 -4.91 -12.22
CA PHE A 135 6.86 -4.37 -12.43
C PHE A 135 7.70 -5.23 -13.36
N LYS A 136 7.58 -6.56 -13.26
CA LYS A 136 8.25 -7.49 -14.18
C LYS A 136 7.79 -7.28 -15.63
N ASN A 137 6.50 -7.06 -15.85
CA ASN A 137 5.96 -6.78 -17.19
C ASN A 137 6.46 -5.45 -17.75
N GLU A 138 6.68 -4.45 -16.88
CA GLU A 138 7.18 -3.12 -17.25
C GLU A 138 8.73 -3.00 -17.20
N ASN A 139 9.45 -4.12 -17.02
CA ASN A 139 10.93 -4.17 -16.87
C ASN A 139 11.50 -3.30 -15.72
N VAL A 140 10.73 -3.11 -14.65
CA VAL A 140 11.15 -2.36 -13.46
C VAL A 140 11.77 -3.31 -12.45
N LYS A 141 13.02 -3.03 -12.07
CA LYS A 141 13.69 -3.70 -10.94
C LYS A 141 13.40 -2.95 -9.64
N ILE A 142 12.84 -3.65 -8.65
CA ILE A 142 12.67 -3.22 -7.26
C ILE A 142 13.85 -3.78 -6.48
#